data_AF-A0A1I0L223-F1
#
_entry.id   AF-A0A1I0L223-F1
#
_cell.length_a   1.000
_cell.length_b   1.000
_cell.length_c   1.000
_cell.angle_alpha   90.00
_cell.angle_beta   90.00
_cell.angle_gamma   90.00
#
_symmetry.space_group_name_H-M   'P 1'
#
loop_
_entity.id
_entity.type
_entity.pdbx_description
1 polymer ?
#
loop_
_entity_poly.entity_id
_entity_poly.type
_entity_poly.pdbx_seq_one_letter_code
_entity_poly.pdbx_strand_id
1 'polypeptide(L)'
;MLEVLSVRNGVRHALGAGAGLLATPLVAAGFAYGHGQLRSAPDWLPLAALAGAALLVGVLSGSRLSPLASLLPGLALTGLAVTAAARLDLAWLRAPGAYLTGEQLAGYERLVSFGAPVAGCVLLAASAFPSRWRARPAAPEAPPPPQPEKETPVPPPLPKRIPSRY
;
A
#
# COMPACT_ATOMS: atom_id res chain seq x y z
N MET A 1 12.94 19.92 14.08
CA MET A 1 11.57 19.47 13.72
C MET A 1 11.52 18.67 12.40
N LEU A 2 12.40 18.93 11.42
CA LEU A 2 12.45 18.19 10.14
C LEU A 2 12.83 16.70 10.27
N GLU A 3 13.68 16.32 11.23
CA GLU A 3 14.10 14.93 11.40
C GLU A 3 12.98 13.98 11.86
N VAL A 4 12.11 14.43 12.77
CA VAL A 4 11.00 13.61 13.29
C VAL A 4 9.97 13.30 12.20
N LEU A 5 9.74 14.23 11.28
CA LEU A 5 8.85 14.04 10.13
C LEU A 5 9.44 13.07 9.09
N SER A 6 10.76 13.08 8.91
CA SER A 6 11.47 12.17 8.02
C SER A 6 11.35 10.70 8.47
N VAL A 7 11.60 10.43 9.77
CA VAL A 7 11.56 9.08 10.34
C VAL A 7 10.18 8.43 10.19
N ARG A 8 9.10 9.19 10.44
CA ARG A 8 7.73 8.67 10.38
C ARG A 8 7.30 8.28 8.96
N ASN A 9 7.77 9.00 7.95
CA ASN A 9 7.45 8.68 6.55
C ASN A 9 8.23 7.45 6.07
N GLY A 10 9.50 7.31 6.48
CA GLY A 10 10.33 6.14 6.18
C GLY A 10 9.71 4.83 6.70
N VAL A 11 9.24 4.80 7.94
CA VAL A 11 8.60 3.62 8.55
C VAL A 11 7.35 3.20 7.75
N ARG A 12 6.53 4.16 7.33
CA ARG A 12 5.32 3.87 6.54
C ARG A 12 5.64 3.20 5.21
N HIS A 13 6.70 3.68 4.54
CA HIS A 13 7.15 3.09 3.28
C HIS A 13 7.77 1.70 3.48
N ALA A 14 8.57 1.52 4.54
CA ALA A 14 9.15 0.22 4.89
C ALA A 14 8.07 -0.84 5.20
N LEU A 15 7.07 -0.47 6.01
CA LEU A 15 5.92 -1.34 6.30
C LEU A 15 5.13 -1.68 5.04
N GLY A 16 4.89 -0.69 4.18
CA GLY A 16 4.22 -0.91 2.90
C GLY A 16 5.01 -1.84 1.96
N ALA A 17 6.32 -1.65 1.87
CA ALA A 17 7.20 -2.51 1.08
C ALA A 17 7.21 -3.95 1.62
N GLY A 18 7.36 -4.12 2.93
CA GLY A 18 7.31 -5.42 3.59
C GLY A 18 5.98 -6.13 3.37
N ALA A 19 4.86 -5.41 3.51
CA ALA A 19 3.54 -5.95 3.24
C ALA A 19 3.37 -6.40 1.78
N GLY A 20 3.83 -5.60 0.81
CA GLY A 20 3.80 -5.96 -0.61
C GLY A 20 4.67 -7.20 -0.93
N LEU A 21 5.84 -7.29 -0.29
CA LEU A 21 6.78 -8.40 -0.48
C LEU A 21 6.21 -9.71 0.06
N LEU A 22 5.57 -9.69 1.24
CA LEU A 22 4.87 -10.85 1.79
C LEU A 22 3.60 -11.20 1.02
N ALA A 23 2.89 -10.20 0.49
CA ALA A 23 1.68 -10.45 -0.27
C ALA A 23 1.93 -11.13 -1.61
N THR A 24 3.09 -10.88 -2.25
CA THR A 24 3.44 -11.46 -3.55
C THR A 24 3.34 -12.99 -3.57
N PRO A 25 4.03 -13.75 -2.70
CA PRO A 25 3.92 -15.20 -2.66
C PRO A 25 2.53 -15.68 -2.22
N LEU A 26 1.80 -14.93 -1.38
CA LEU A 26 0.43 -15.30 -0.97
C LEU A 26 -0.57 -15.19 -2.13
N VAL A 27 -0.52 -14.10 -2.89
CA VAL A 27 -1.32 -13.93 -4.11
C VAL A 27 -0.97 -15.03 -5.11
N ALA A 28 0.32 -15.24 -5.35
CA ALA A 28 0.80 -16.29 -6.26
C ALA A 28 0.30 -17.68 -5.84
N ALA A 29 0.43 -18.05 -4.57
CA ALA A 29 -0.03 -19.33 -4.04
C ALA A 29 -1.55 -19.49 -4.15
N GLY A 30 -2.33 -18.47 -3.80
CA GLY A 30 -3.79 -18.52 -3.89
C GLY A 30 -4.30 -18.70 -5.33
N PHE A 31 -3.66 -18.04 -6.31
CA PHE A 31 -3.98 -18.24 -7.72
C PHE A 31 -3.55 -19.63 -8.23
N ALA A 32 -2.31 -20.04 -7.93
CA ALA A 32 -1.78 -21.33 -8.38
C ALA A 32 -2.58 -22.51 -7.83
N TYR A 33 -2.88 -22.49 -6.52
CA TYR A 33 -3.67 -23.52 -5.85
C TYR A 33 -5.15 -23.44 -6.22
N GLY A 34 -5.77 -22.26 -6.08
CA GLY A 34 -7.21 -22.07 -6.29
C GLY A 34 -7.62 -22.45 -7.71
N HIS A 35 -6.95 -21.90 -8.71
CA HIS A 35 -7.25 -22.18 -10.12
C HIS A 35 -6.82 -23.60 -10.55
N GLY A 36 -5.82 -24.16 -9.87
CA GLY A 36 -5.39 -25.55 -9.99
C GLY A 36 -6.55 -26.51 -9.69
N GLN A 37 -6.99 -26.43 -8.44
CA GLN A 37 -7.91 -27.40 -7.84
C GLN A 37 -9.37 -27.18 -8.21
N LEU A 38 -9.83 -25.94 -8.45
CA LEU A 38 -11.21 -25.67 -8.90
C LEU A 38 -11.60 -26.44 -10.17
N ARG A 39 -10.64 -26.75 -11.05
CA ARG A 39 -10.89 -27.53 -12.28
C ARG A 39 -10.91 -29.03 -12.02
N SER A 40 -10.14 -29.51 -11.04
CA SER A 40 -9.99 -30.93 -10.74
C SER A 40 -11.11 -31.43 -9.81
N ALA A 41 -11.48 -30.63 -8.81
CA ALA A 41 -12.56 -30.91 -7.87
C ALA A 41 -13.11 -29.57 -7.34
N PRO A 42 -14.35 -29.19 -7.69
CA PRO A 42 -14.96 -27.96 -7.19
C PRO A 42 -15.28 -28.13 -5.70
N ASP A 43 -14.33 -27.71 -4.87
CA ASP A 43 -14.42 -27.68 -3.42
C ASP A 43 -14.36 -26.22 -2.91
N TRP A 44 -14.83 -25.98 -1.70
CA TRP A 44 -14.88 -24.64 -1.11
C TRP A 44 -13.48 -24.10 -0.79
N LEU A 45 -12.50 -24.97 -0.52
CA LEU A 45 -11.16 -24.56 -0.10
C LEU A 45 -10.34 -23.87 -1.22
N PRO A 46 -10.27 -24.41 -2.46
CA PRO A 46 -9.68 -23.71 -3.61
C PRO A 46 -10.38 -22.39 -3.93
N LEU A 47 -11.71 -22.34 -3.80
CA LEU A 47 -12.49 -21.13 -3.99
C LEU A 47 -12.13 -20.07 -2.93
N ALA A 48 -12.03 -20.47 -1.66
CA ALA A 48 -11.62 -19.60 -0.57
C ALA A 48 -10.18 -19.07 -0.77
N ALA A 49 -9.26 -19.90 -1.25
CA ALA A 49 -7.89 -19.49 -1.57
C ALA A 49 -7.86 -18.42 -2.69
N LEU A 50 -8.62 -18.63 -3.76
CA LEU A 50 -8.73 -17.66 -4.86
C LEU A 50 -9.40 -16.36 -4.40
N ALA A 51 -10.49 -16.46 -3.62
CA ALA A 51 -11.17 -15.31 -3.04
C ALA A 51 -10.24 -14.53 -2.09
N GLY A 52 -9.44 -15.23 -1.28
CA GLY A 52 -8.44 -14.62 -0.41
C GLY A 52 -7.36 -13.88 -1.19
N ALA A 53 -6.84 -14.46 -2.29
CA ALA A 53 -5.89 -13.78 -3.17
C ALA A 53 -6.49 -12.54 -3.82
N ALA A 54 -7.72 -12.63 -4.33
CA ALA A 54 -8.44 -11.51 -4.93
C ALA A 54 -8.70 -10.39 -3.91
N LEU A 55 -9.11 -10.75 -2.69
CA LEU A 55 -9.31 -9.81 -1.59
C LEU A 55 -7.99 -9.13 -1.21
N LEU A 56 -6.89 -9.88 -1.14
CA LEU A 56 -5.58 -9.31 -0.87
C LEU A 56 -5.15 -8.31 -1.96
N VAL A 57 -5.35 -8.65 -3.24
CA VAL A 57 -5.13 -7.71 -4.36
C VAL A 57 -6.00 -6.46 -4.20
N GLY A 58 -7.28 -6.61 -3.85
CA GLY A 58 -8.20 -5.48 -3.61
C GLY A 58 -7.73 -4.60 -2.45
N VAL A 59 -7.35 -5.20 -1.31
CA VAL A 59 -6.83 -4.50 -0.14
C VAL A 59 -5.56 -3.73 -0.47
N LEU A 60 -4.61 -4.34 -1.17
CA LEU A 60 -3.37 -3.67 -1.59
C LEU A 60 -3.65 -2.53 -2.57
N SER A 61 -4.58 -2.75 -3.51
CA SER A 61 -5.02 -1.74 -4.49
C SER A 61 -5.75 -0.56 -3.84
N GLY A 62 -6.43 -0.78 -2.72
CA GLY A 62 -7.13 0.26 -1.94
C GLY A 62 -6.31 0.87 -0.80
N SER A 63 -5.23 0.21 -0.37
CA SER A 63 -4.47 0.60 0.81
C SER A 63 -3.81 1.97 0.64
N ARG A 64 -4.01 2.86 1.63
CA ARG A 64 -3.37 4.18 1.70
C ARG A 64 -2.04 4.17 2.45
N LEU A 65 -1.54 3.00 2.87
CA LEU A 65 -0.31 2.89 3.64
C LEU A 65 0.90 3.34 2.80
N SER A 66 1.09 2.80 1.61
CA SER A 66 2.21 3.17 0.74
C SER A 66 1.92 2.74 -0.70
N PRO A 67 2.29 3.54 -1.72
CA PRO A 67 2.30 3.07 -3.12
C PRO A 67 3.13 1.81 -3.30
N LEU A 68 4.19 1.63 -2.51
CA LEU A 68 5.09 0.47 -2.58
C LEU A 68 4.38 -0.85 -2.29
N ALA A 69 3.30 -0.82 -1.50
CA ALA A 69 2.56 -2.03 -1.14
C ALA A 69 1.88 -2.68 -2.34
N SER A 70 1.46 -1.90 -3.34
CA SER A 70 0.92 -2.44 -4.60
C SER A 70 1.96 -2.45 -5.72
N LEU A 71 2.91 -1.50 -5.73
CA LEU A 71 3.94 -1.42 -6.77
C LEU A 71 4.85 -2.66 -6.79
N LEU A 72 5.38 -3.08 -5.64
CA LEU A 72 6.29 -4.23 -5.56
C LEU A 72 5.65 -5.54 -6.04
N PRO A 73 4.48 -5.97 -5.51
CA PRO A 73 3.82 -7.16 -6.02
C PRO A 73 3.38 -7.00 -7.48
N GLY A 74 2.94 -5.80 -7.88
CA GLY A 74 2.57 -5.51 -9.27
C GLY A 74 3.74 -5.72 -10.24
N LEU A 75 4.93 -5.18 -9.91
CA LEU A 75 6.14 -5.35 -10.69
C LEU A 75 6.61 -6.81 -10.70
N ALA A 76 6.57 -7.50 -9.55
CA ALA A 76 7.00 -8.89 -9.48
C ALA A 76 6.11 -9.81 -10.33
N LEU A 77 4.78 -9.69 -10.22
CA LEU A 77 3.83 -10.49 -10.97
C LEU A 77 3.83 -10.16 -12.47
N THR A 78 3.91 -8.87 -12.82
CA THR A 78 4.00 -8.46 -14.23
C THR A 78 5.32 -8.89 -14.84
N GLY A 79 6.43 -8.72 -14.11
CA GLY A 79 7.75 -9.19 -14.51
C GLY A 79 7.72 -10.69 -14.78
N LEU A 80 7.20 -11.48 -13.84
CA LEU A 80 7.03 -12.92 -14.00
C LEU A 80 6.24 -13.29 -15.27
N ALA A 81 5.10 -12.62 -15.51
CA ALA A 81 4.27 -12.85 -16.69
C ALA A 81 5.00 -12.50 -17.99
N VAL A 82 5.66 -11.33 -18.04
CA VAL A 82 6.44 -10.87 -19.20
C VAL A 82 7.61 -11.79 -19.48
N THR A 83 8.37 -12.20 -18.46
CA THR A 83 9.51 -13.09 -18.65
C THR A 83 9.09 -14.44 -19.22
N ALA A 84 7.93 -14.96 -18.79
CA ALA A 84 7.41 -16.21 -19.31
C ALA A 84 6.84 -16.06 -20.74
N ALA A 85 6.11 -14.97 -21.01
CA ALA A 85 5.56 -14.69 -22.34
C ALA A 85 6.68 -14.50 -23.39
N ALA A 86 7.76 -13.81 -23.01
CA ALA A 86 8.93 -13.61 -23.85
C ALA A 86 9.86 -14.84 -23.90
N ARG A 87 9.53 -15.93 -23.19
CA ARG A 87 10.33 -17.15 -23.07
C ARG A 87 11.79 -16.85 -22.70
N LEU A 88 11.98 -15.88 -21.81
CA LEU A 88 13.32 -15.47 -21.39
C LEU A 88 13.95 -16.59 -20.57
N ASP A 89 15.13 -17.00 -21.02
CA ASP A 89 15.84 -18.12 -20.43
C ASP A 89 16.63 -17.71 -19.19
N LEU A 90 15.91 -17.33 -18.13
CA LEU A 90 16.53 -16.90 -16.88
C LEU A 90 16.71 -18.12 -15.96
N ALA A 91 17.94 -18.33 -15.48
CA ALA A 91 18.29 -19.46 -14.63
C ALA A 91 17.37 -19.60 -13.39
N TRP A 92 16.93 -18.47 -12.81
CA TRP A 92 16.04 -18.45 -11.65
C TRP A 92 14.58 -18.82 -11.99
N LEU A 93 14.15 -18.70 -13.26
CA LEU A 93 12.84 -19.17 -13.73
C LEU A 93 12.82 -20.67 -14.05
N ARG A 94 13.99 -21.28 -14.28
CA ARG A 94 14.12 -22.74 -14.43
C ARG A 94 14.07 -23.47 -13.10
N ALA A 95 14.49 -22.80 -12.02
CA ALA A 95 14.58 -23.38 -10.69
C ALA A 95 13.27 -24.03 -10.20
N PRO A 96 12.08 -23.41 -10.36
CA PRO A 96 10.82 -24.01 -9.92
C PRO A 96 10.55 -25.36 -10.61
N GLY A 97 10.78 -25.46 -11.92
CA GLY A 97 10.47 -26.68 -12.68
C GLY A 97 11.19 -27.94 -12.18
N ALA A 98 12.36 -27.79 -11.56
CA ALA A 98 13.11 -28.93 -11.01
C ALA A 98 12.57 -29.42 -9.65
N TYR A 99 11.83 -28.59 -8.92
CA TYR A 99 11.34 -28.91 -7.56
C TYR A 99 9.82 -29.06 -7.47
N LEU A 100 9.08 -28.68 -8.52
CA LEU A 100 7.63 -28.77 -8.56
C LEU A 100 7.18 -30.14 -9.07
N THR A 101 6.19 -30.72 -8.39
CA THR A 101 5.42 -31.86 -8.91
C THR A 101 4.60 -31.45 -10.14
N GLY A 102 4.12 -32.42 -10.93
CA GLY A 102 3.33 -32.13 -12.14
C GLY A 102 2.08 -31.28 -11.88
N GLU A 103 1.39 -31.50 -10.76
CA GLU A 103 0.24 -30.69 -10.36
C GLU A 103 0.64 -29.26 -9.99
N GLN A 104 1.74 -29.09 -9.25
CA GLN A 104 2.24 -27.76 -8.89
C GLN A 104 2.74 -27.00 -10.12
N LEU A 105 3.36 -27.68 -11.08
CA LEU A 105 3.79 -27.10 -12.34
C LEU A 105 2.59 -26.59 -13.13
N ALA A 106 1.52 -27.38 -13.25
CA ALA A 106 0.29 -26.96 -13.92
C ALA A 106 -0.40 -25.77 -13.22
N GLY A 107 -0.32 -25.68 -11.89
CA GLY A 107 -0.78 -24.52 -11.12
C GLY A 107 0.08 -23.28 -11.38
N TYR A 108 1.40 -23.44 -11.42
CA TYR A 108 2.35 -22.37 -11.75
C TYR A 108 2.15 -21.84 -13.18
N GLU A 109 1.98 -22.70 -14.17
CA GLU A 109 1.70 -22.30 -15.56
C GLU A 109 0.42 -21.47 -15.67
N ARG A 110 -0.64 -21.85 -14.94
CA ARG A 110 -1.89 -21.08 -14.87
C ARG A 110 -1.72 -19.74 -14.17
N LEU A 111 -0.97 -19.71 -13.08
CA LEU A 111 -0.61 -18.46 -12.42
C LEU A 111 0.09 -17.53 -13.42
N VAL A 112 1.11 -18.01 -14.12
CA VAL A 112 1.93 -17.19 -15.03
C VAL A 112 1.15 -16.73 -16.26
N SER A 113 0.29 -17.59 -16.83
CA SER A 113 -0.48 -17.29 -18.03
C SER A 113 -1.70 -16.40 -17.79
N PHE A 114 -2.29 -16.43 -16.59
CA PHE A 114 -3.53 -15.71 -16.30
C PHE A 114 -3.50 -14.89 -15.00
N GLY A 115 -3.18 -15.52 -13.86
CA GLY A 115 -3.26 -14.85 -12.56
C GLY A 115 -2.29 -13.68 -12.41
N ALA A 116 -1.02 -13.91 -12.74
CA ALA A 116 0.07 -12.95 -12.65
C ALA A 116 -0.11 -11.72 -13.56
N PRO A 117 -0.46 -11.84 -14.86
CA PRO A 117 -0.67 -10.66 -15.69
C PRO A 117 -1.88 -9.84 -15.22
N VAL A 118 -2.99 -10.48 -14.84
CA VAL A 118 -4.20 -9.78 -14.36
C VAL A 118 -3.92 -9.06 -13.04
N ALA A 119 -3.44 -9.77 -12.02
CA ALA A 119 -3.14 -9.18 -10.72
C ALA A 119 -2.02 -8.13 -10.81
N GLY A 120 -0.99 -8.41 -11.61
CA GLY A 120 0.12 -7.50 -11.89
C GLY A 120 -0.37 -6.17 -12.47
N CYS A 121 -1.18 -6.23 -13.53
CA CYS A 121 -1.76 -5.03 -14.16
C CYS A 121 -2.63 -4.23 -13.19
N VAL A 122 -3.50 -4.89 -12.42
CA VAL A 122 -4.36 -4.22 -11.43
C VAL A 122 -3.54 -3.49 -10.38
N LEU A 123 -2.51 -4.14 -9.83
CA LEU A 123 -1.66 -3.58 -8.78
C LEU A 123 -0.77 -2.44 -9.31
N LEU A 124 -0.26 -2.56 -10.53
CA LEU A 124 0.49 -1.49 -11.20
C LEU A 124 -0.41 -0.29 -11.49
N ALA A 125 -1.61 -0.51 -12.03
CA ALA A 125 -2.58 0.55 -12.27
C ALA A 125 -2.93 1.28 -10.96
N ALA A 126 -3.16 0.52 -9.88
CA ALA A 126 -3.40 1.07 -8.55
C ALA A 126 -2.21 1.89 -8.01
N SER A 127 -0.98 1.53 -8.37
CA SER A 127 0.23 2.27 -7.95
C SER A 127 0.47 3.58 -8.73
N ALA A 128 -0.10 3.72 -9.93
CA ALA A 128 0.12 4.85 -10.81
C ALA A 128 -0.61 6.14 -10.37
N PHE A 129 -1.61 6.05 -9.49
CA PHE A 129 -2.39 7.22 -9.06
C PHE A 129 -1.52 8.23 -8.27
N PRO A 130 -1.35 9.48 -8.76
CA PRO A 130 -0.47 10.47 -8.14
C PRO A 130 -0.85 10.82 -6.69
N SER A 131 -2.13 10.68 -6.35
CA SER A 131 -2.69 10.91 -5.01
C SER A 131 -2.05 10.02 -3.92
N ARG A 132 -1.47 8.88 -4.30
CA ARG A 132 -0.79 7.96 -3.38
C ARG A 132 0.64 8.36 -3.08
N TRP A 133 1.29 9.04 -4.02
CA TRP A 133 2.69 9.47 -3.91
C TRP A 133 2.84 10.80 -3.18
N ARG A 134 1.80 11.63 -3.20
CA ARG A 134 1.81 12.89 -2.46
C ARG A 134 1.75 12.61 -0.96
N ALA A 135 2.80 13.03 -0.25
CA ALA A 135 2.75 13.07 1.20
C ALA A 135 1.56 13.97 1.61
N ARG A 136 0.69 13.46 2.49
CA ARG A 136 -0.37 14.30 3.07
C ARG A 136 0.35 15.45 3.79
N PRO A 137 0.04 16.72 3.49
CA PRO A 137 0.60 17.83 4.24
C PRO A 137 0.36 17.59 5.73
N ALA A 138 1.37 17.86 6.56
CA ALA A 138 1.16 17.86 8.00
C ALA A 138 -0.06 18.73 8.29
N ALA A 139 -1.00 18.22 9.09
CA ALA A 139 -2.14 19.03 9.51
C ALA A 139 -1.57 20.33 10.11
N PRO A 140 -2.10 21.51 9.76
CA PRO A 140 -1.68 22.75 10.38
C PRO A 140 -1.71 22.56 11.89
N GLU A 141 -0.61 22.89 12.56
CA GLU A 141 -0.55 22.88 14.02
C GLU A 141 -1.73 23.73 14.52
N ALA A 142 -2.56 23.15 15.38
CA ALA A 142 -3.72 23.86 15.90
C ALA A 142 -3.24 25.19 16.50
N PRO A 143 -3.92 26.32 16.25
CA PRO A 143 -3.51 27.59 16.83
C PRO A 143 -3.35 27.42 18.35
N PRO A 144 -2.29 27.99 18.94
CA PRO A 144 -2.05 27.84 20.37
C PRO A 144 -3.31 28.29 21.14
N PRO A 145 -3.64 27.62 22.27
CA PRO A 145 -4.78 28.03 23.07
C PRO A 145 -4.64 29.52 23.43
N PRO A 146 -5.75 30.28 23.45
CA PRO A 146 -5.71 31.70 23.78
C PRO A 146 -4.98 31.86 25.11
N GLN A 147 -3.88 32.61 25.10
CA GLN A 147 -3.19 32.94 26.34
C GLN A 147 -4.16 33.73 27.21
N PRO A 148 -4.22 33.47 28.54
CA PRO A 148 -5.01 34.29 29.43
C PRO A 148 -4.58 35.75 29.23
N GLU A 149 -5.53 36.60 28.81
CA GLU A 149 -5.31 38.04 28.67
C GLU A 149 -4.68 38.52 29.98
N LYS A 150 -3.43 39.00 29.91
CA LYS A 150 -2.87 39.77 31.01
C LYS A 150 -3.80 40.94 31.22
N GLU A 151 -4.50 40.96 32.35
CA GLU A 151 -5.28 42.10 32.82
C GLU A 151 -4.42 43.34 32.62
N THR A 152 -4.81 44.17 31.66
CA THR A 152 -4.15 45.45 31.44
C THR A 152 -4.42 46.25 32.71
N PRO A 153 -3.39 46.70 33.45
CA PRO A 153 -3.60 47.46 34.67
C PRO A 153 -4.47 48.66 34.33
N VAL A 154 -5.62 48.76 35.01
CA VAL A 154 -6.59 49.83 34.81
C VAL A 154 -5.85 51.16 34.93
N PRO A 155 -5.89 52.03 33.91
CA PRO A 155 -5.21 53.31 33.98
C PRO A 155 -5.76 54.08 35.19
N PRO A 156 -4.88 54.74 35.95
CA PRO A 156 -5.30 55.48 37.14
C PRO A 156 -6.40 56.48 36.77
N PRO A 157 -7.40 56.67 37.65
CA PRO A 157 -8.54 57.55 37.35
C PRO A 157 -8.03 58.94 37.00
N LEU A 158 -8.50 59.47 35.87
CA LEU A 158 -8.17 60.82 35.44
C LEU A 158 -8.57 61.81 36.56
N PRO A 159 -7.71 62.80 36.87
CA PRO A 159 -8.04 63.82 37.85
C PRO A 159 -9.34 64.53 37.44
N LYS A 160 -10.29 64.62 38.38
CA LYS A 160 -11.55 65.34 38.18
C LYS A 160 -11.24 66.75 37.67
N ARG A 161 -11.69 67.09 36.46
CA ARG A 161 -11.63 68.47 35.96
C ARG A 161 -12.42 69.36 36.91
N ILE A 162 -11.71 70.28 37.56
CA ILE A 162 -12.34 71.37 38.31
C ILE A 162 -12.96 72.32 37.26
N PRO A 163 -14.28 72.59 37.30
CA PRO A 163 -14.89 73.53 36.37
C PRO A 163 -14.28 74.92 36.59
N SER A 164 -13.68 75.49 35.54
CA SER A 164 -13.22 76.88 35.56
C SER A 164 -14.44 77.80 35.59
N ARG A 165 -14.63 78.55 36.68
CA ARG A 165 -15.58 79.65 36.73
C ARG A 165 -15.05 80.78 35.85
N TYR A 166 -15.71 81.02 34.73
CA TYR A 166 -15.71 82.31 34.02
C TYR A 166 -17.15 82.79 33.95
#